data_AF-A0A1V4WUQ7-F1
#
_entry.id   AF-A0A1V4WUQ7-F1
#
_cell.length_a   1.000
_cell.length_b   1.000
_cell.length_c   1.000
_cell.angle_alpha   90.00
_cell.angle_beta   90.00
_cell.angle_gamma   90.00
#
_symmetry.space_group_name_H-M   'P 1'
#
loop_
_entity.id
_entity.type
_entity.pdbx_description
1 polymer ?
#
loop_
_entity_poly.entity_id
_entity_poly.type
_entity_poly.pdbx_seq_one_letter_code
_entity_poly.pdbx_strand_id
1 'polypeptide(L)'
;MKYAYTTTDGQAHDLRFVRDDYTPVSGENVVDGDVLPNIETLHEASYIAARTAAALKVAAQAALDRSDITILRCYENAVAVPETWQAYRTELRAIVSGTSSATSLPARPEYPEGT
;
A
#
# COMPACT_ATOMS: atom_id res chain seq x y z
N MET A 1 4.99 34.71 -3.61
CA MET A 1 3.89 33.94 -4.21
C MET A 1 3.44 32.89 -3.22
N LYS A 2 2.20 32.42 -3.37
CA LYS A 2 1.63 31.35 -2.55
C LYS A 2 1.17 30.22 -3.46
N TYR A 3 0.98 29.06 -2.88
CA TYR A 3 0.23 27.99 -3.53
C TYR A 3 -0.93 27.55 -2.66
N ALA A 4 -1.94 26.99 -3.32
CA ALA A 4 -3.15 26.52 -2.68
C ALA A 4 -3.53 25.14 -3.18
N TYR A 5 -4.16 24.35 -2.31
CA TYR A 5 -4.64 23.00 -2.60
C TYR A 5 -5.82 22.66 -1.70
N THR A 6 -6.63 21.71 -2.10
CA THR A 6 -7.79 21.23 -1.33
C THR A 6 -7.54 19.81 -0.85
N THR A 7 -8.15 19.43 0.27
CA THR A 7 -8.07 18.06 0.79
C THR A 7 -9.46 17.44 0.90
N THR A 8 -9.57 16.18 0.50
CA THR A 8 -10.79 15.36 0.69
C THR A 8 -10.35 13.99 1.15
N ASP A 9 -10.85 13.56 2.32
CA ASP A 9 -10.46 12.31 2.97
C ASP A 9 -8.93 12.14 3.10
N GLY A 10 -8.23 13.24 3.39
CA GLY A 10 -6.77 13.30 3.51
C GLY A 10 -6.01 13.25 2.18
N GLN A 11 -6.69 13.10 1.04
CA GLN A 11 -6.07 13.22 -0.28
C GLN A 11 -6.02 14.69 -0.71
N ALA A 12 -4.84 15.16 -1.09
CA ALA A 12 -4.63 16.48 -1.68
C ALA A 12 -4.96 16.49 -3.17
N HIS A 13 -5.65 17.53 -3.63
CA HIS A 13 -5.99 17.76 -5.03
C HIS A 13 -5.96 19.27 -5.36
N ASP A 14 -6.13 19.60 -6.64
CA ASP A 14 -6.23 20.98 -7.17
C ASP A 14 -5.10 21.95 -6.79
N LEU A 15 -3.87 21.43 -6.72
CA LEU A 15 -2.65 22.21 -6.44
C LEU A 15 -2.40 23.28 -7.51
N ARG A 16 -2.32 24.55 -7.10
CA ARG A 16 -2.12 25.69 -7.99
C ARG A 16 -1.37 26.84 -7.32
N PHE A 17 -0.73 27.69 -8.14
CA PHE A 17 -0.23 28.99 -7.66
C PHE A 17 -1.38 29.97 -7.47
N VAL A 18 -1.26 30.80 -6.44
CA VAL A 18 -2.18 31.90 -6.15
C VAL A 18 -1.40 33.17 -5.83
N ARG A 19 -2.04 34.32 -6.00
CA ARG A 19 -1.43 35.61 -5.66
C ARG A 19 -1.28 35.75 -4.15
N ASP A 20 -0.39 36.63 -3.71
CA ASP A 20 -0.14 36.84 -2.28
C ASP A 20 -1.37 37.42 -1.56
N ASP A 21 -2.25 38.12 -2.28
CA ASP A 21 -3.53 38.68 -1.82
C ASP A 21 -4.73 37.73 -1.99
N TYR A 22 -4.50 36.49 -2.41
CA TYR A 22 -5.55 35.50 -2.58
C TYR A 22 -6.25 35.16 -1.26
N THR A 23 -7.59 35.16 -1.29
CA THR A 23 -8.42 34.73 -0.17
C THR A 23 -8.90 33.29 -0.42
N PRO A 24 -8.57 32.32 0.46
CA PRO A 24 -8.95 30.92 0.28
C PRO A 24 -10.46 30.74 0.27
N VAL A 25 -10.94 29.82 -0.57
CA VAL A 25 -12.32 29.32 -0.46
C VAL A 25 -12.41 28.28 0.66
N SER A 26 -13.63 27.98 1.11
CA SER A 26 -13.84 26.98 2.17
C SER A 26 -13.24 25.62 1.78
N GLY A 27 -12.44 25.03 2.67
CA GLY A 27 -11.78 23.74 2.45
C GLY A 27 -10.43 23.80 1.73
N GLU A 28 -9.95 25.00 1.37
CA GLU A 28 -8.66 25.21 0.72
C GLU A 28 -7.56 25.53 1.74
N ASN A 29 -6.41 24.87 1.58
CA ASN A 29 -5.18 25.15 2.28
C ASN A 29 -4.31 26.08 1.42
N VAL A 30 -3.78 27.15 2.01
CA VAL A 30 -2.88 28.10 1.34
C VAL A 30 -1.57 28.14 2.10
N VAL A 31 -0.46 27.99 1.38
CA VAL A 31 0.88 27.94 1.94
C VAL A 31 1.79 28.89 1.16
N ASP A 32 2.66 29.59 1.88
CA ASP A 32 3.67 30.45 1.28
C ASP A 32 4.72 29.61 0.54
N GLY A 33 5.00 29.97 -0.71
CA GLY A 33 5.98 29.24 -1.51
C GLY A 33 5.97 29.65 -2.97
N ASP A 34 7.16 29.82 -3.52
CA ASP A 34 7.38 30.22 -4.91
C ASP A 34 7.59 29.02 -5.86
N VAL A 35 7.44 27.79 -5.34
CA VAL A 35 7.56 26.53 -6.10
C VAL A 35 6.39 25.62 -5.72
N LEU A 36 5.71 25.05 -6.71
CA LEU A 36 4.71 24.02 -6.45
C LEU A 36 5.39 22.74 -5.98
N PRO A 37 5.04 22.21 -4.79
CA PRO A 37 5.56 20.93 -4.35
C PRO A 37 4.97 19.78 -5.17
N ASN A 38 5.49 18.58 -4.99
CA ASN A 38 4.81 17.38 -5.48
C ASN A 38 3.52 17.19 -4.67
N ILE A 39 2.37 17.06 -5.35
CA ILE A 39 1.08 16.91 -4.69
C ILE A 39 0.99 15.68 -3.77
N GLU A 40 1.74 14.63 -4.07
CA GLU A 40 1.81 13.41 -3.24
C GLU A 40 2.40 13.70 -1.85
N THR A 41 3.24 14.74 -1.69
CA THR A 41 3.79 15.13 -0.39
C THR A 41 2.81 15.97 0.44
N LEU A 42 1.69 16.40 -0.15
CA LEU A 42 0.64 17.18 0.52
C LEU A 42 -0.50 16.31 1.05
N HIS A 43 -0.48 15.00 0.77
CA HIS A 43 -1.43 14.07 1.35
C HIS A 43 -1.24 13.93 2.86
N GLU A 44 -2.33 13.73 3.59
CA GLU A 44 -2.27 13.40 5.01
C GLU A 44 -1.65 12.02 5.23
N ALA A 45 -0.93 11.85 6.34
CA ALA A 45 -0.29 10.59 6.69
C ALA A 45 -1.29 9.42 6.79
N SER A 46 -2.52 9.69 7.23
CA SER A 46 -3.64 8.73 7.30
C SER A 46 -4.02 8.19 5.92
N TYR A 47 -4.16 9.07 4.93
CA TYR A 47 -4.46 8.70 3.54
C TYR A 47 -3.32 7.87 2.93
N ILE A 48 -2.07 8.30 3.14
CA ILE A 48 -0.89 7.56 2.66
C ILE A 48 -0.84 6.15 3.29
N ALA A 49 -1.10 6.05 4.60
CA ALA A 49 -1.14 4.76 5.30
C ALA A 49 -2.25 3.86 4.76
N ALA A 50 -3.46 4.39 4.55
CA ALA A 50 -4.59 3.64 4.00
C ALA A 50 -4.31 3.15 2.57
N ARG A 51 -3.78 4.02 1.70
CA ARG A 51 -3.41 3.68 0.31
C ARG A 51 -2.31 2.61 0.28
N THR A 52 -1.29 2.74 1.13
CA THR A 52 -0.20 1.76 1.26
C THR A 52 -0.72 0.42 1.75
N ALA A 53 -1.58 0.40 2.77
CA ALA A 53 -2.20 -0.83 3.28
C ALA A 53 -3.07 -1.51 2.23
N ALA A 54 -3.85 -0.75 1.46
CA ALA A 54 -4.66 -1.28 0.36
C ALA A 54 -3.78 -1.91 -0.74
N ALA A 55 -2.69 -1.23 -1.13
CA ALA A 55 -1.74 -1.76 -2.10
C ALA A 55 -1.07 -3.06 -1.60
N LEU A 56 -0.71 -3.12 -0.31
CA LEU A 56 -0.13 -4.30 0.30
C LEU A 56 -1.10 -5.50 0.29
N LYS A 57 -2.40 -5.27 0.55
CA LYS A 57 -3.42 -6.32 0.46
C LYS A 57 -3.52 -6.92 -0.95
N VAL A 58 -3.52 -6.08 -1.98
CA VAL A 58 -3.53 -6.52 -3.38
C VAL A 58 -2.29 -7.35 -3.69
N ALA A 59 -1.12 -6.88 -3.27
CA ALA A 59 0.14 -7.60 -3.48
C ALA A 59 0.17 -8.95 -2.74
N ALA A 60 -0.38 -9.00 -1.53
CA ALA A 60 -0.46 -10.23 -0.73
C ALA A 60 -1.42 -11.26 -1.35
N GLN A 61 -2.55 -10.81 -1.89
CA GLN A 61 -3.46 -11.68 -2.63
C GLN A 61 -2.78 -12.27 -3.87
N ALA A 62 -2.11 -11.43 -4.68
CA ALA A 62 -1.37 -11.92 -5.85
C ALA A 62 -0.24 -12.91 -5.48
N ALA A 63 0.35 -12.77 -4.28
CA ALA A 63 1.33 -13.72 -3.75
C ALA A 63 0.69 -15.03 -3.28
N LEU A 64 -0.51 -15.00 -2.71
CA LEU A 64 -1.31 -16.20 -2.42
C LEU A 64 -1.64 -16.95 -3.69
N ASP A 65 -2.20 -16.27 -4.69
CA ASP A 65 -2.58 -16.87 -5.97
C ASP A 65 -1.36 -17.53 -6.65
N ARG A 66 -0.21 -16.84 -6.64
CA ARG A 66 1.04 -17.40 -7.19
C ARG A 66 1.59 -18.58 -6.40
N SER A 67 1.34 -18.65 -5.09
CA SER A 67 1.83 -19.75 -4.25
C SER A 67 0.90 -20.97 -4.25
N ASP A 68 -0.31 -20.87 -4.82
CA ASP A 68 -1.22 -22.00 -4.93
C ASP A 68 -0.62 -23.13 -5.77
N ILE A 69 0.12 -22.82 -6.84
CA ILE A 69 0.79 -23.84 -7.67
C ILE A 69 1.79 -24.68 -6.86
N THR A 70 2.51 -24.08 -5.92
CA THR A 70 3.45 -24.79 -5.04
C THR A 70 2.70 -25.75 -4.12
N ILE A 71 1.56 -25.32 -3.57
CA ILE A 71 0.72 -26.16 -2.71
C ILE A 71 0.13 -27.34 -3.49
N LEU A 72 -0.33 -27.09 -4.72
CA LEU A 72 -0.85 -28.15 -5.60
C LEU A 72 0.24 -29.18 -5.92
N ARG A 73 1.46 -28.74 -6.27
CA ARG A 73 2.58 -29.65 -6.55
C ARG A 73 3.01 -30.46 -5.33
N CYS A 74 3.02 -29.87 -4.14
CA CYS A 74 3.26 -30.60 -2.90
C CYS A 74 2.24 -31.73 -2.76
N TYR A 75 0.95 -31.42 -2.94
CA TYR A 75 -0.12 -32.41 -2.86
C TYR A 75 0.02 -33.51 -3.91
N GLU A 76 0.25 -33.15 -5.18
CA GLU A 76 0.41 -34.10 -6.30
C GLU A 76 1.59 -35.06 -6.10
N ASN A 77 2.71 -34.59 -5.55
CA ASN A 77 3.89 -35.41 -5.30
C ASN A 77 3.88 -36.10 -3.93
N ALA A 78 2.77 -36.02 -3.17
CA ALA A 78 2.68 -36.49 -1.79
C ALA A 78 3.79 -35.92 -0.87
N VAL A 79 4.27 -34.72 -1.18
CA VAL A 79 5.24 -33.96 -0.39
C VAL A 79 4.48 -33.12 0.63
N ALA A 80 4.83 -33.24 1.91
CA ALA A 80 4.28 -32.38 2.94
C ALA A 80 4.69 -30.91 2.69
N VAL A 81 3.75 -29.98 2.75
CA VAL A 81 4.04 -28.54 2.60
C VAL A 81 4.98 -28.11 3.74
N PRO A 82 6.18 -27.57 3.44
CA PRO A 82 7.12 -27.18 4.49
C PRO A 82 6.53 -26.12 5.43
N GLU A 83 6.92 -26.17 6.70
CA GLU A 83 6.43 -25.22 7.72
C GLU A 83 6.67 -23.76 7.33
N THR A 84 7.79 -23.47 6.66
CA THR A 84 8.11 -22.13 6.15
C THR A 84 7.07 -21.63 5.12
N TRP A 85 6.54 -22.51 4.27
CA TRP A 85 5.46 -22.18 3.34
C TRP A 85 4.12 -21.99 4.02
N GLN A 86 3.86 -22.76 5.09
CA GLN A 86 2.66 -22.59 5.91
C GLN A 86 2.67 -21.23 6.61
N ALA A 87 3.80 -20.87 7.23
CA ALA A 87 4.01 -19.57 7.88
C ALA A 87 3.88 -18.42 6.87
N TYR A 88 4.55 -18.51 5.72
CA TYR A 88 4.45 -17.54 4.63
C TYR A 88 3.01 -17.28 4.20
N ARG A 89 2.24 -18.34 3.90
CA ARG A 89 0.85 -18.20 3.45
C ARG A 89 -0.10 -17.77 4.58
N THR A 90 0.21 -18.10 5.83
CA THR A 90 -0.55 -17.61 7.00
C THR A 90 -0.39 -16.09 7.14
N GLU A 91 0.84 -15.59 7.03
CA GLU A 91 1.12 -14.16 7.09
C GLU A 91 0.47 -13.40 5.93
N LEU A 92 0.54 -13.94 4.70
CA LEU A 92 -0.16 -13.33 3.57
C LEU A 92 -1.68 -13.23 3.78
N ARG A 93 -2.30 -14.27 4.35
CA ARG A 93 -3.74 -14.23 4.68
C ARG A 93 -4.04 -13.21 5.78
N ALA A 94 -3.17 -13.09 6.77
CA ALA A 94 -3.29 -12.08 7.82
C ALA A 94 -3.17 -10.64 7.27
N ILE A 95 -2.31 -10.42 6.26
CA ILE A 95 -2.23 -9.14 5.54
C ILE A 95 -3.53 -8.86 4.79
N VAL A 96 -4.03 -9.82 4.02
CA VAL A 96 -5.27 -9.67 3.24
C VAL A 96 -6.47 -9.37 4.16
N SER A 97 -6.61 -10.08 5.28
CA SER A 97 -7.67 -9.84 6.27
C SER A 97 -7.49 -8.52 7.03
N GLY A 98 -6.31 -7.90 6.98
CA GLY A 98 -5.98 -6.69 7.74
C GLY A 98 -5.73 -6.95 9.23
N THR A 99 -5.42 -8.19 9.61
CA THR A 99 -5.05 -8.54 10.99
C THR A 99 -3.53 -8.51 11.22
N SER A 100 -2.73 -8.47 10.15
CA SER A 100 -1.28 -8.29 10.24
C SER A 100 -0.90 -6.81 10.42
N SER A 101 0.17 -6.57 11.17
CA SER A 101 0.85 -5.27 11.29
C SER A 101 2.00 -5.09 10.30
N ALA A 102 2.18 -6.01 9.34
CA ALA A 102 3.24 -5.93 8.35
C ALA A 102 3.08 -4.72 7.43
N THR A 103 4.20 -4.08 7.11
CA THR A 103 4.28 -2.94 6.17
C THR A 103 4.82 -3.36 4.80
N SER A 104 5.27 -4.60 4.67
CA SER A 104 5.81 -5.19 3.44
C SER A 104 5.44 -6.67 3.35
N LEU A 105 5.60 -7.27 2.17
CA LEU A 105 5.32 -8.69 1.99
C LEU A 105 6.39 -9.54 2.72
N PRO A 106 5.99 -10.67 3.33
CA PRO A 106 6.95 -11.65 3.84
C PRO A 106 7.83 -12.18 2.70
N ALA A 107 9.08 -12.51 3.01
CA ALA A 107 9.98 -13.12 2.04
C ALA A 107 9.42 -14.47 1.58
N ARG A 108 9.38 -14.70 0.27
CA ARG A 108 8.92 -15.97 -0.29
C ARG A 108 9.94 -17.07 0.07
N PRO A 109 9.52 -18.20 0.67
CA PRO A 109 10.42 -19.33 0.92
C PRO A 109 10.97 -19.94 -0.37
N GLU A 110 12.05 -20.73 -0.24
CA GLU A 110 12.55 -21.55 -1.34
C GLU A 110 11.53 -22.62 -1.74
N TYR A 111 11.55 -23.03 -3.01
CA TYR A 111 10.65 -24.07 -3.49
C TYR A 111 10.89 -25.38 -2.70
N PRO A 112 9.83 -26.09 -2.29
CA PRO A 112 9.99 -27.39 -1.62
C PRO A 112 10.70 -28.39 -2.53
N GLU A 113 11.61 -29.17 -1.97
CA GLU A 113 12.26 -30.26 -2.71
C GLU A 113 11.22 -31.28 -3.19
N GLY A 114 11.36 -31.74 -4.44
CA GLY A 114 10.44 -32.72 -5.03
C GLY A 114 9.09 -32.14 -5.51
N THR A 115 9.04 -30.83 -5.81
CA THR A 115 7.88 -30.15 -6.44
C THR A 115 8.18 -29.57 -7.82
#